data_AF-A0A2E0MGW1-F1
#
_entry.id   AF-A0A2E0MGW1-F1
#
_cell.length_a   1.000
_cell.length_b   1.000
_cell.length_c   1.000
_cell.angle_alpha   90.00
_cell.angle_beta   90.00
_cell.angle_gamma   90.00
#
_symmetry.space_group_name_H-M   'P 1'
#
loop_
_entity.id
_entity.type
_entity.pdbx_description
1 polymer ?
#
loop_
_entity_poly.entity_id
_entity_poly.type
_entity_poly.pdbx_seq_one_letter_code
_entity_poly.pdbx_strand_id
1 'polypeptide(L)'
;MKGKLFKYITFPIVVFLLVGCAKHQLSTWHLKPHERLISKNTLEVKSKTKIDKEELASYIRQKPNHAILFGTWKFGLQWRNLIYREKSGKPRPAVILDSSLVRRSENQMGLFMKNEGYYSADVFSEIKPVYFLGVKKWETKKVKIIYTIVPKNPLIIDSIGSKIKQKDIARHYNEIKNE
;
A
#
# COMPACT_ATOMS: atom_id res chain seq x y z
N MET A 1 -36.33 2.69 -34.74
CA MET A 1 -35.16 1.79 -34.96
C MET A 1 -33.81 2.35 -34.47
N LYS A 2 -33.58 3.66 -34.39
CA LYS A 2 -32.27 4.24 -34.02
C LYS A 2 -31.82 3.97 -32.55
N GLY A 3 -32.75 3.89 -31.59
CA GLY A 3 -32.40 3.71 -30.17
C GLY A 3 -31.98 2.29 -29.76
N LYS A 4 -32.46 1.24 -30.45
CA LYS A 4 -32.05 -0.14 -30.16
C LYS A 4 -30.65 -0.43 -30.74
N LEU A 5 -30.38 0.00 -31.97
CA LEU A 5 -29.08 -0.16 -32.63
C LEU A 5 -27.94 0.56 -31.88
N PHE A 6 -28.21 1.75 -31.34
CA PHE A 6 -27.24 2.51 -30.54
C PHE A 6 -26.85 1.78 -29.24
N LYS A 7 -27.80 1.11 -28.58
CA LYS A 7 -27.53 0.28 -27.38
C LYS A 7 -26.63 -0.91 -27.69
N TYR A 8 -26.82 -1.56 -28.83
CA TYR A 8 -26.01 -2.70 -29.25
C TYR A 8 -24.58 -2.35 -29.67
N ILE A 9 -24.31 -1.09 -30.05
CA ILE A 9 -22.96 -0.61 -30.39
C ILE A 9 -22.24 -0.06 -29.15
N THR A 10 -22.96 0.66 -28.29
CA THR A 10 -22.40 1.26 -27.06
C THR A 10 -22.01 0.21 -26.02
N PHE A 11 -22.82 -0.84 -25.85
CA PHE A 11 -22.55 -1.93 -24.91
C PHE A 11 -21.19 -2.64 -25.16
N PRO A 12 -20.87 -3.14 -26.37
CA PRO A 12 -19.59 -3.78 -26.64
C PRO A 12 -18.39 -2.82 -26.55
N ILE A 13 -18.56 -1.52 -26.85
CA ILE A 13 -17.51 -0.51 -26.65
C ILE A 13 -17.20 -0.32 -25.16
N VAL A 14 -18.23 -0.23 -24.33
CA VAL A 14 -18.08 -0.15 -22.87
C VAL A 14 -17.44 -1.43 -22.33
N VAL A 15 -17.87 -2.61 -22.81
CA VAL A 15 -17.23 -3.89 -22.46
C VAL A 15 -15.78 -3.95 -22.93
N PHE A 16 -15.43 -3.42 -24.10
CA PHE A 16 -14.05 -3.37 -24.59
C PHE A 16 -13.17 -2.45 -23.73
N LEU A 17 -13.70 -1.30 -23.29
CA LEU A 17 -13.02 -0.39 -22.37
C LEU A 17 -12.85 -0.97 -20.96
N LEU A 18 -13.78 -1.82 -20.52
CA LEU A 18 -13.79 -2.46 -19.20
C LEU A 18 -12.98 -3.78 -19.15
N VAL A 19 -12.99 -4.56 -20.24
CA VAL A 19 -12.59 -5.98 -20.29
C VAL A 19 -11.49 -6.27 -21.31
N GLY A 20 -10.88 -5.24 -21.90
CA GLY A 20 -9.72 -5.41 -22.81
C GLY A 20 -8.70 -6.42 -22.24
N CYS A 21 -8.39 -7.44 -23.06
CA CYS A 21 -7.60 -8.62 -22.70
C CYS A 21 -6.35 -8.26 -21.87
N ALA A 22 -5.95 -9.14 -20.94
CA ALA A 22 -4.89 -8.94 -19.93
C ALA A 22 -3.55 -8.36 -20.43
N LYS A 23 -3.24 -8.46 -21.73
CA LYS A 23 -2.06 -7.86 -22.40
C LYS A 23 -2.19 -6.39 -22.79
N HIS A 24 -3.42 -5.86 -22.98
CA HIS A 24 -3.66 -4.53 -23.58
C HIS A 24 -4.62 -3.67 -22.75
N GLN A 25 -4.52 -3.71 -21.42
CA GLN A 25 -5.23 -2.71 -20.59
C GLN A 25 -4.63 -1.32 -20.82
N LEU A 26 -5.48 -0.35 -21.15
CA LEU A 26 -5.11 1.06 -21.34
C LEU A 26 -4.33 1.64 -20.16
N SER A 27 -4.57 1.16 -18.93
CA SER A 27 -3.85 1.61 -17.73
C SER A 27 -2.38 1.19 -17.69
N THR A 28 -2.01 0.15 -18.44
CA THR A 28 -0.68 -0.48 -18.44
C THR A 28 0.00 -0.43 -19.80
N TRP A 29 -0.54 0.35 -20.74
CA TRP A 29 -0.10 0.40 -22.14
C TRP A 29 1.40 0.72 -22.24
N HIS A 30 1.83 1.81 -21.62
CA HIS A 30 3.21 2.31 -21.72
C HIS A 30 4.20 1.65 -20.76
N LEU A 31 3.80 0.58 -20.07
CA LEU A 31 4.67 -0.13 -19.13
C LEU A 31 5.60 -1.11 -19.85
N LYS A 32 6.89 -1.07 -19.50
CA LYS A 32 7.88 -2.06 -19.94
C LYS A 32 7.57 -3.45 -19.35
N PRO A 33 8.15 -4.54 -19.89
CA PRO A 33 7.85 -5.91 -19.42
C PRO A 33 8.11 -6.15 -17.91
N HIS A 34 9.15 -5.52 -17.35
CA HIS A 34 9.52 -5.63 -15.93
C HIS A 34 8.76 -4.65 -15.03
N GLU A 35 8.12 -3.62 -15.60
CA GLU A 35 7.38 -2.63 -14.83
C GLU A 35 6.01 -3.18 -14.43
N ARG A 36 5.59 -2.83 -13.21
CA ARG A 36 4.31 -3.27 -12.64
C ARG A 36 3.55 -2.07 -12.07
N LEU A 37 2.24 -2.07 -12.25
CA LEU A 37 1.32 -1.06 -11.72
C LEU A 37 0.73 -1.52 -10.40
N ILE A 38 0.80 -0.69 -9.36
CA ILE A 38 0.18 -1.01 -8.08
C ILE A 38 -1.33 -0.87 -8.21
N SER A 39 -2.05 -1.96 -8.03
CA SER A 39 -3.51 -2.02 -8.08
C SER A 39 -4.13 -1.72 -6.73
N LYS A 40 -3.59 -2.29 -5.65
CA LYS A 40 -4.15 -2.19 -4.30
C LYS A 40 -3.06 -2.43 -3.26
N ASN A 41 -3.14 -1.70 -2.15
CA ASN A 41 -2.43 -2.01 -0.91
C ASN A 41 -3.43 -2.64 0.06
N THR A 42 -3.03 -3.70 0.73
CA THR A 42 -3.84 -4.40 1.75
C THR A 42 -3.01 -4.50 3.02
N LEU A 43 -3.61 -4.16 4.15
CA LEU A 43 -3.01 -4.27 5.47
C LEU A 43 -3.70 -5.40 6.23
N GLU A 44 -2.95 -6.41 6.63
CA GLU A 44 -3.42 -7.58 7.36
C GLU A 44 -2.77 -7.64 8.73
N VAL A 45 -3.54 -7.36 9.78
CA VAL A 45 -3.06 -7.44 11.17
C VAL A 45 -3.54 -8.76 11.77
N LYS A 46 -2.61 -9.68 12.02
CA LYS A 46 -2.88 -11.02 12.59
C LYS A 46 -2.90 -10.95 14.12
N SER A 47 -3.84 -10.20 14.67
CA SER A 47 -4.01 -10.07 16.12
C SER A 47 -5.47 -9.94 16.52
N LYS A 48 -5.77 -10.38 17.75
CA LYS A 48 -7.05 -10.12 18.42
C LYS A 48 -7.06 -8.75 19.12
N THR A 49 -5.87 -8.18 19.37
CA THR A 49 -5.72 -6.89 20.06
C THR A 49 -6.09 -5.72 19.15
N LYS A 50 -6.66 -4.68 19.74
CA LYS A 50 -7.03 -3.44 19.05
C LYS A 50 -5.75 -2.63 18.76
N ILE A 51 -5.25 -2.73 17.54
CA ILE A 51 -4.16 -1.91 17.00
C ILE A 51 -4.77 -0.92 16.00
N ASP A 52 -4.29 0.33 16.01
CA ASP A 52 -4.74 1.35 15.07
C ASP A 52 -4.30 1.00 13.63
N LYS A 53 -5.25 0.58 12.81
CA LYS A 53 -5.00 0.16 11.43
C LYS A 53 -4.88 1.36 10.50
N GLU A 54 -5.55 2.45 10.82
CA GLU A 54 -5.56 3.69 10.08
C GLU A 54 -4.17 4.36 10.18
N GLU A 55 -3.61 4.42 11.39
CA GLU A 55 -2.27 4.91 11.62
C GLU A 55 -1.22 4.02 10.92
N LEU A 56 -1.34 2.70 11.03
CA LEU A 56 -0.47 1.77 10.28
C LEU A 56 -0.55 1.98 8.76
N ALA A 57 -1.75 2.18 8.22
CA ALA A 57 -1.95 2.45 6.81
C ALA A 57 -1.34 3.80 6.36
N SER A 58 -1.17 4.76 7.27
CA SER A 58 -0.52 6.04 6.99
C SER A 58 0.96 5.89 6.62
N TYR A 59 1.65 4.87 7.14
CA TYR A 59 3.05 4.56 6.81
C TYR A 59 3.23 3.96 5.41
N ILE A 60 2.14 3.66 4.70
CA ILE A 60 2.20 3.19 3.31
C ILE A 60 2.58 4.35 2.40
N ARG A 61 3.86 4.38 1.99
CA ARG A 61 4.47 5.46 1.21
C ARG A 61 3.96 5.51 -0.22
N GLN A 62 3.74 4.34 -0.83
CA GLN A 62 3.35 4.25 -2.23
C GLN A 62 1.87 3.90 -2.36
N LYS A 63 1.05 4.89 -2.72
CA LYS A 63 -0.39 4.70 -2.96
C LYS A 63 -0.67 4.27 -4.40
N PRO A 64 -1.69 3.43 -4.66
CA PRO A 64 -2.09 3.10 -6.02
C PRO A 64 -2.58 4.37 -6.75
N ASN A 65 -2.43 4.38 -8.07
CA ASN A 65 -2.99 5.43 -8.92
C ASN A 65 -4.51 5.54 -8.69
N HIS A 66 -5.01 6.78 -8.65
CA HIS A 66 -6.41 7.11 -8.35
C HIS A 66 -7.40 6.25 -9.17
N ALA A 67 -8.37 5.68 -8.48
CA ALA A 67 -9.44 4.87 -9.04
C ALA A 67 -10.79 5.43 -8.61
N ILE A 68 -11.77 5.45 -9.53
CA ILE A 68 -13.05 6.15 -9.34
C ILE A 68 -14.17 5.17 -8.98
N LEU A 69 -14.26 4.03 -9.68
CA LEU A 69 -15.32 3.03 -9.46
C LEU A 69 -14.81 1.85 -8.64
N PHE A 70 -15.40 1.67 -7.45
CA PHE A 70 -15.13 0.58 -6.49
C PHE A 70 -13.64 0.35 -6.21
N GLY A 71 -12.81 1.40 -6.31
CA GLY A 71 -11.36 1.31 -6.14
C GLY A 71 -10.62 0.50 -7.21
N THR A 72 -11.26 0.13 -8.32
CA THR A 72 -10.68 -0.73 -9.36
C THR A 72 -10.48 -0.01 -10.69
N TRP A 73 -11.39 0.90 -11.06
CA TRP A 73 -11.34 1.55 -12.37
C TRP A 73 -10.53 2.86 -12.35
N LYS A 74 -9.36 2.83 -13.03
CA LYS A 74 -8.42 3.95 -13.16
C LYS A 74 -8.64 4.78 -14.45
N PHE A 75 -9.84 5.31 -14.64
CA PHE A 75 -10.22 6.02 -15.86
C PHE A 75 -9.27 7.18 -16.22
N GLY A 76 -8.91 8.02 -15.24
CA GLY A 76 -7.99 9.14 -15.47
C GLY A 76 -6.61 8.71 -15.98
N LEU A 77 -6.10 7.56 -15.52
CA LEU A 77 -4.84 7.00 -16.01
C LEU A 77 -4.98 6.48 -17.44
N GLN A 78 -6.10 5.83 -17.77
CA GLN A 78 -6.36 5.35 -19.12
C GLN A 78 -6.40 6.50 -20.13
N TRP A 79 -7.09 7.59 -19.79
CA TRP A 79 -7.16 8.78 -20.65
C TRP A 79 -5.80 9.43 -20.85
N ARG A 80 -5.02 9.60 -19.77
CA ARG A 80 -3.65 10.12 -19.84
C ARG A 80 -2.75 9.25 -20.70
N ASN A 81 -2.88 7.92 -20.62
CA ASN A 81 -2.13 7.01 -21.47
C ASN A 81 -2.51 7.12 -22.96
N LEU A 82 -3.77 7.36 -23.29
CA LEU A 82 -4.22 7.53 -24.68
C LEU A 82 -3.62 8.76 -25.36
N ILE A 83 -3.52 9.88 -24.64
CA ILE A 83 -2.97 11.13 -25.18
C ILE A 83 -1.44 11.24 -25.02
N TYR A 84 -0.83 10.33 -24.24
CA TYR A 84 0.60 10.36 -23.96
C TYR A 84 1.42 10.01 -25.20
N ARG A 85 2.48 10.80 -25.44
CA ARG A 85 3.46 10.57 -26.49
C ARG A 85 4.85 10.57 -25.87
N GLU A 86 5.63 9.50 -26.08
CA GLU A 86 6.97 9.38 -25.50
C GLU A 86 7.90 10.51 -25.98
N LYS A 87 7.78 10.93 -27.25
CA LYS A 87 8.54 12.04 -27.84
C LYS A 87 8.19 13.44 -27.29
N SER A 88 7.19 13.57 -26.43
CA SER A 88 6.73 14.87 -25.92
C SER A 88 7.54 15.42 -24.74
N GLY A 89 8.49 14.64 -24.19
CA GLY A 89 9.28 15.03 -23.02
C GLY A 89 8.49 15.06 -21.70
N LYS A 90 7.16 14.83 -21.72
CA LYS A 90 6.33 14.79 -20.52
C LYS A 90 6.61 13.53 -19.69
N PRO A 91 6.54 13.60 -18.35
CA PRO A 91 6.72 12.45 -17.50
C PRO A 91 5.63 11.40 -17.76
N ARG A 92 5.99 10.12 -17.59
CA ARG A 92 5.05 9.01 -17.76
C ARG A 92 3.89 9.16 -16.76
N PRO A 93 2.65 8.92 -17.18
CA PRO A 93 1.48 9.20 -16.35
C PRO A 93 1.24 8.21 -15.20
N ALA A 94 1.78 7.00 -15.28
CA ALA A 94 1.53 5.93 -14.30
C ALA A 94 2.56 5.91 -13.17
N VAL A 95 2.10 5.84 -11.90
CA VAL A 95 2.97 5.46 -10.78
C VAL A 95 3.32 3.97 -10.86
N ILE A 96 4.60 3.67 -11.07
CA ILE A 96 5.16 2.32 -11.17
C ILE A 96 5.56 1.83 -9.77
N LEU A 97 5.44 0.52 -9.53
CA LEU A 97 5.93 -0.12 -8.31
C LEU A 97 7.40 0.23 -8.05
N ASP A 98 7.68 0.70 -6.83
CA ASP A 98 9.05 0.85 -6.32
C ASP A 98 9.20 -0.02 -5.06
N SER A 99 9.96 -1.10 -5.20
CA SER A 99 10.23 -2.06 -4.13
C SER A 99 10.98 -1.43 -2.96
N SER A 100 11.77 -0.38 -3.18
CA SER A 100 12.47 0.34 -2.12
C SER A 100 11.49 1.10 -1.21
N LEU A 101 10.42 1.66 -1.78
CA LEU A 101 9.36 2.32 -1.02
C LEU A 101 8.52 1.31 -0.24
N VAL A 102 8.29 0.12 -0.80
CA VAL A 102 7.60 -0.98 -0.09
C VAL A 102 8.39 -1.39 1.15
N ARG A 103 9.70 -1.65 1.00
CA ARG A 103 10.58 -2.00 2.12
C ARG A 103 10.67 -0.88 3.16
N ARG A 104 10.69 0.36 2.71
CA ARG A 104 10.66 1.53 3.58
C ARG A 104 9.37 1.65 4.38
N SER A 105 8.23 1.29 3.80
CA SER A 105 6.95 1.22 4.53
C SER A 105 6.94 0.09 5.55
N GLU A 106 7.44 -1.10 5.18
CA GLU A 106 7.61 -2.22 6.10
C GLU A 106 8.45 -1.83 7.33
N ASN A 107 9.61 -1.19 7.11
CA ASN A 107 10.48 -0.72 8.18
C ASN A 107 9.78 0.30 9.10
N GLN A 108 9.01 1.24 8.53
CA GLN A 108 8.30 2.24 9.31
C GLN A 108 7.19 1.63 10.17
N MET A 109 6.43 0.70 9.60
CA MET A 109 5.44 -0.06 10.38
C MET A 109 6.12 -0.85 11.50
N GLY A 110 7.29 -1.46 11.25
CA GLY A 110 8.07 -2.13 12.29
C GLY A 110 8.52 -1.18 13.41
N LEU A 111 8.94 0.04 13.08
CA LEU A 111 9.28 1.06 14.08
C LEU A 111 8.04 1.49 14.90
N PHE A 112 6.91 1.70 14.23
CA PHE A 112 5.65 1.98 14.89
C PHE A 112 5.28 0.89 15.90
N MET A 113 5.35 -0.39 15.50
CA MET A 113 5.07 -1.51 16.40
C MET A 113 5.99 -1.52 17.63
N LYS A 114 7.28 -1.16 17.47
CA LYS A 114 8.22 -1.04 18.59
C LYS A 114 7.85 0.10 19.54
N ASN A 115 7.45 1.25 19.00
CA ASN A 115 7.01 2.39 19.80
C ASN A 115 5.75 2.06 20.61
N GLU A 116 4.87 1.22 20.05
CA GLU A 116 3.68 0.68 20.73
C GLU A 116 3.98 -0.47 21.72
N GLY A 117 5.27 -0.78 21.97
CA GLY A 117 5.69 -1.82 22.92
C GLY A 117 5.76 -3.23 22.35
N TYR A 118 5.48 -3.45 21.07
CA TYR A 118 5.57 -4.75 20.41
C TYR A 118 6.95 -4.99 19.80
N TYR A 119 7.97 -5.10 20.65
CA TYR A 119 9.37 -5.22 20.21
C TYR A 119 9.67 -6.48 19.41
N SER A 120 8.92 -7.55 19.65
CA SER A 120 9.06 -8.83 18.97
C SER A 120 8.12 -8.97 17.76
N ALA A 121 7.45 -7.89 17.33
CA ALA A 121 6.54 -7.94 16.19
C ALA A 121 7.26 -8.29 14.88
N ASP A 122 6.63 -9.14 14.06
CA ASP A 122 7.07 -9.39 12.70
C ASP A 122 6.24 -8.56 11.73
N VAL A 123 6.91 -7.81 10.87
CA VAL A 123 6.29 -7.04 9.79
C VAL A 123 6.95 -7.43 8.49
N PHE A 124 6.16 -7.84 7.51
CA PHE A 124 6.67 -8.22 6.20
C PHE A 124 5.69 -7.81 5.10
N SER A 125 6.23 -7.60 3.91
CA SER A 125 5.48 -7.23 2.72
C SER A 125 5.57 -8.31 1.63
N GLU A 126 4.46 -8.55 0.96
CA GLU A 126 4.35 -9.48 -0.15
C GLU A 126 3.78 -8.78 -1.38
N ILE A 127 4.42 -8.95 -2.54
CA ILE A 127 3.99 -8.38 -3.82
C ILE A 127 3.35 -9.50 -4.65
N LYS A 128 2.02 -9.51 -4.73
CA LYS A 128 1.27 -10.53 -5.48
C LYS A 128 0.88 -10.05 -6.88
N PRO A 129 1.12 -10.85 -7.93
CA PRO A 129 0.56 -10.57 -9.26
C PRO A 129 -0.97 -10.62 -9.23
N VAL A 130 -1.59 -9.80 -10.08
CA VAL A 130 -3.03 -9.82 -10.31
C VAL A 130 -3.33 -10.62 -11.57
N TYR A 131 -4.25 -11.58 -11.46
CA TYR A 131 -4.69 -12.43 -12.56
C TYR A 131 -6.05 -12.01 -13.07
N PHE A 132 -6.23 -12.02 -14.40
CA PHE A 132 -7.54 -11.79 -15.00
C PHE A 132 -8.44 -13.01 -14.72
N LEU A 133 -9.63 -12.78 -14.15
CA LEU A 133 -10.57 -13.83 -13.74
C LEU A 133 -9.95 -14.93 -12.83
N GLY A 134 -8.87 -14.63 -12.11
CA GLY A 134 -8.19 -15.60 -11.23
C GLY A 134 -7.34 -16.65 -11.96
N VAL A 135 -7.22 -16.59 -13.29
CA VAL A 135 -6.48 -17.58 -14.08
C VAL A 135 -4.99 -17.24 -14.13
N LYS A 136 -4.13 -18.10 -13.58
CA LYS A 136 -2.66 -17.87 -13.52
C LYS A 136 -2.02 -17.57 -14.88
N LYS A 137 -2.47 -18.25 -15.94
CA LYS A 137 -2.00 -18.04 -17.32
C LYS A 137 -2.24 -16.60 -17.81
N TRP A 138 -3.16 -15.87 -17.19
CA TRP A 138 -3.57 -14.52 -17.55
C TRP A 138 -3.09 -13.50 -16.51
N GLU A 139 -1.81 -13.61 -16.12
CA GLU A 139 -1.13 -12.60 -15.32
C GLU A 139 -1.18 -11.24 -16.02
N THR A 140 -1.54 -10.21 -15.26
CA THR A 140 -1.57 -8.83 -15.72
C THR A 140 -0.28 -8.10 -15.31
N LYS A 141 0.02 -6.95 -15.92
CA LYS A 141 1.09 -6.05 -15.44
C LYS A 141 0.75 -5.33 -14.12
N LYS A 142 -0.22 -5.80 -13.36
CA LYS A 142 -0.68 -5.19 -12.10
C LYS A 142 -0.31 -6.08 -10.92
N VAL A 143 -0.02 -5.44 -9.80
CA VAL A 143 0.31 -6.12 -8.54
C VAL A 143 -0.53 -5.59 -7.39
N LYS A 144 -0.76 -6.43 -6.39
CA LYS A 144 -1.28 -6.07 -5.07
C LYS A 144 -0.14 -6.19 -4.06
N ILE A 145 0.04 -5.18 -3.22
CA ILE A 145 0.97 -5.24 -2.09
C ILE A 145 0.17 -5.60 -0.85
N ILE A 146 0.61 -6.63 -0.13
CA ILE A 146 0.03 -7.08 1.13
C ILE A 146 1.08 -6.85 2.21
N TYR A 147 0.76 -6.01 3.19
CA TYR A 147 1.56 -5.81 4.38
C TYR A 147 0.94 -6.64 5.50
N THR A 148 1.70 -7.58 6.05
CA THR A 148 1.26 -8.44 7.15
C THR A 148 2.01 -8.07 8.42
N ILE A 149 1.25 -7.88 9.50
CA ILE A 149 1.78 -7.53 10.81
C ILE A 149 1.37 -8.61 11.81
N VAL A 150 2.35 -9.15 12.52
CA VAL A 150 2.20 -10.14 13.59
C VAL A 150 2.77 -9.51 14.87
N PRO A 151 1.94 -8.86 15.71
CA PRO A 151 2.41 -8.07 16.86
C PRO A 151 3.15 -8.86 17.95
N LYS A 152 2.80 -10.15 18.15
CA LYS A 152 3.19 -10.95 19.33
C LYS A 152 2.79 -10.24 20.64
N ASN A 153 3.45 -10.55 21.75
CA ASN A 153 3.14 -9.98 23.06
C ASN A 153 3.79 -8.60 23.24
N PRO A 154 3.06 -7.60 23.77
CA PRO A 154 3.64 -6.31 24.11
C PRO A 154 4.54 -6.44 25.35
N LEU A 155 5.63 -5.69 25.38
CA LEU A 155 6.44 -5.49 26.58
C LEU A 155 5.82 -4.37 27.41
N ILE A 156 5.65 -4.64 28.70
CA ILE A 156 5.21 -3.66 29.70
C ILE A 156 6.38 -3.29 30.59
N ILE A 157 6.38 -2.06 31.09
CA ILE A 157 7.36 -1.62 32.08
C ILE A 157 6.96 -2.24 33.41
N ASP A 158 7.80 -3.12 33.93
CA ASP A 158 7.60 -3.76 35.23
C ASP A 158 8.06 -2.86 36.38
N SER A 159 9.29 -2.36 36.31
CA SER A 159 9.88 -1.53 37.36
C SER A 159 10.81 -0.46 36.78
N ILE A 160 10.89 0.68 37.46
CA ILE A 160 11.80 1.77 37.13
C ILE A 160 12.69 2.03 38.36
N GLY A 161 13.99 2.03 38.14
CA GLY A 161 14.99 2.34 39.16
C GLY A 161 15.92 3.44 38.68
N SER A 162 16.50 4.18 39.63
CA SER A 162 17.48 5.23 39.34
C SER A 162 18.73 5.01 40.19
N LYS A 163 19.91 5.25 39.59
CA LYS A 163 21.21 5.25 40.28
C LYS A 163 21.87 6.60 40.08
N ILE A 164 21.76 7.46 41.08
CA ILE A 164 22.27 8.83 41.01
C ILE A 164 23.65 8.87 41.68
N LYS A 165 24.69 9.19 40.88
CA LYS A 165 26.08 9.24 41.38
C LYS A 165 26.39 10.53 42.15
N GLN A 166 25.82 11.66 41.72
CA GLN A 166 26.08 12.97 42.33
C GLN A 166 25.20 13.15 43.57
N LYS A 167 25.83 13.43 44.72
CA LYS A 167 25.14 13.52 46.01
C LYS A 167 24.05 14.59 46.04
N ASP A 168 24.31 15.76 45.47
CA ASP A 168 23.35 16.88 45.49
C ASP A 168 22.08 16.54 44.70
N ILE A 169 22.23 15.92 43.53
CA ILE A 169 21.11 15.45 42.70
C ILE A 169 20.37 14.31 43.42
N ALA A 170 21.10 13.39 44.07
CA ALA A 170 20.48 12.29 44.79
C ALA A 170 19.64 12.78 45.97
N ARG A 171 20.14 13.79 46.70
CA ARG A 171 19.42 14.46 47.77
C ARG A 171 18.14 15.11 47.26
N HIS A 172 18.24 15.91 46.20
CA HIS A 172 17.07 16.58 45.61
C HIS A 172 16.03 15.60 45.06
N TYR A 173 16.47 14.52 44.42
CA TYR A 173 15.58 13.45 43.95
C TYR A 173 14.83 12.76 45.09
N ASN A 174 15.52 12.47 46.20
CA ASN A 174 14.90 11.86 47.38
C ASN A 174 13.94 12.81 48.10
N GLU A 175 14.23 14.12 48.12
CA GLU A 175 13.30 15.13 48.64
C GLU A 175 11.98 15.13 47.84
N ILE A 176 12.03 15.20 46.51
CA ILE A 176 10.84 15.16 45.64
C ILE A 176 10.07 13.83 45.76
N LYS A 177 10.78 12.71 45.89
CA LYS A 177 10.15 11.37 45.94
C LYS A 177 9.37 11.11 47.23
N ASN A 178 9.71 11.80 48.32
CA ASN A 178 9.13 11.57 49.64
C ASN A 178 8.00 12.55 50.00
N GLU A 179 7.73 13.55 49.16
CA GLU A 179 6.50 14.35 49.17
C GLU A 179 5.34 13.59 48.50
#